data_AF-A0A662W8Z4-F1
#
_entry.id   AF-A0A662W8Z4-F1
#
_cell.length_a   1.000
_cell.length_b   1.000
_cell.length_c   1.000
_cell.angle_alpha   90.00
_cell.angle_beta   90.00
_cell.angle_gamma   90.00
#
_symmetry.space_group_name_H-M   'P 1'
#
loop_
_entity.id
_entity.type
_entity.pdbx_description
1 polymer ?
#
loop_
_entity_poly.entity_id
_entity_poly.type
_entity_poly.pdbx_seq_one_letter_code
_entity_poly.pdbx_strand_id
1 'polypeptide(L)'
;MVDTNVFYNFLFETELTEEATKIFELEEPLFTSFTVINETLYVVSRKIAERKFDIRSYRRFREFVSGNGYEHFLELLRSNNCFSWVKNPSCLALLKLTIHYGKQEYTKIGKSPT
;
A
#
# COMPACT_ATOMS: atom_id res chain seq x y z
N MET A 1 2.61 9.90 -15.36
CA MET A 1 2.75 9.85 -13.89
C MET A 1 1.60 9.02 -13.33
N VAL A 2 1.88 8.02 -12.51
CA VAL A 2 0.89 7.17 -11.86
C VAL A 2 0.57 7.73 -10.47
N ASP A 3 -0.73 7.89 -10.18
CA ASP A 3 -1.24 8.47 -8.94
C ASP A 3 -1.75 7.40 -7.96
N THR A 4 -1.94 7.79 -6.69
CA THR A 4 -2.47 6.94 -5.61
C THR A 4 -3.78 6.27 -6.01
N ASN A 5 -4.66 6.98 -6.71
CA ASN A 5 -5.95 6.43 -7.16
C ASN A 5 -5.79 5.28 -8.16
N VAL A 6 -4.80 5.34 -9.06
CA VAL A 6 -4.54 4.25 -10.01
C VAL A 6 -4.05 3.02 -9.26
N PHE A 7 -3.13 3.19 -8.31
CA PHE A 7 -2.71 2.10 -7.43
C PHE A 7 -3.88 1.54 -6.63
N TYR A 8 -4.74 2.38 -6.06
CA TYR A 8 -5.88 1.92 -5.28
C TYR A 8 -6.83 1.05 -6.09
N ASN A 9 -7.27 1.53 -7.26
CA ASN A 9 -8.22 0.79 -8.11
C ASN A 9 -7.58 -0.45 -8.77
N PHE A 10 -6.25 -0.46 -8.92
CA PHE A 10 -5.53 -1.66 -9.34
C PHE A 10 -5.41 -2.71 -8.23
N LEU A 11 -5.12 -2.27 -7.01
CA LEU A 11 -4.93 -3.14 -5.85
C LEU A 11 -6.25 -3.68 -5.29
N PHE A 12 -7.33 -2.90 -5.38
CA PHE A 12 -8.64 -3.26 -4.84
C PHE A 12 -9.68 -3.28 -5.94
N GLU A 13 -10.52 -4.31 -5.94
CA GLU A 13 -11.64 -4.42 -6.88
C GLU A 13 -12.63 -3.26 -6.67
N THR A 14 -12.75 -2.47 -7.71
CA THR A 14 -13.60 -1.29 -7.85
C THR A 14 -14.18 -1.25 -9.26
N GLU A 15 -15.10 -0.32 -9.52
CA GLU A 15 -15.64 -0.07 -10.86
C GLU A 15 -14.57 0.39 -11.87
N LEU A 16 -13.42 0.89 -11.39
CA LEU A 16 -12.32 1.41 -12.21
C LEU A 16 -11.14 0.45 -12.35
N THR A 17 -11.33 -0.83 -11.97
CA THR A 17 -10.24 -1.82 -11.96
C THR A 17 -9.70 -2.05 -13.37
N GLU A 18 -10.57 -2.08 -14.37
CA GLU A 18 -10.20 -2.33 -15.76
C GLU A 18 -9.35 -1.17 -16.31
N GLU A 19 -9.79 0.06 -16.06
CA GLU A 19 -9.08 1.29 -16.44
C GLU A 19 -7.72 1.37 -15.76
N ALA A 20 -7.66 1.08 -14.45
CA ALA A 20 -6.41 1.07 -13.71
C ALA A 20 -5.45 0.00 -14.22
N THR A 21 -5.95 -1.17 -14.62
CA THR A 21 -5.15 -2.26 -15.20
C THR A 21 -4.57 -1.86 -16.55
N LYS A 22 -5.38 -1.26 -17.43
CA LYS A 22 -4.93 -0.76 -18.74
C LYS A 22 -3.77 0.22 -18.63
N ILE A 23 -3.73 1.07 -17.59
CA ILE A 23 -2.62 1.99 -17.36
C ILE A 23 -1.30 1.24 -17.11
N PHE A 24 -1.34 0.10 -16.41
CA PHE A 24 -0.15 -0.72 -16.15
C PHE A 24 0.25 -1.61 -17.34
N GLU A 25 -0.60 -1.72 -18.36
CA GLU A 25 -0.34 -2.46 -19.60
C GLU A 25 0.21 -1.58 -20.72
N LEU A 26 0.31 -0.25 -20.51
CA LEU A 26 0.93 0.66 -21.46
C LEU A 26 2.41 0.30 -21.67
N GLU A 27 2.86 0.29 -22.92
CA GLU A 27 4.28 0.06 -23.29
C GLU A 27 5.19 1.26 -22.95
N GLU A 28 4.65 2.28 -22.26
CA GLU A 28 5.35 3.49 -21.88
C GLU A 28 6.00 3.38 -20.49
N PRO A 29 7.11 4.11 -20.24
CA PRO A 29 7.69 4.17 -18.91
C PRO A 29 6.72 4.83 -17.91
N LEU A 30 6.33 4.07 -16.89
CA LEU A 30 5.52 4.59 -15.79
C LEU A 30 6.41 5.14 -14.68
N PHE A 31 6.06 6.34 -14.20
CA PHE A 31 6.76 7.01 -13.11
C PHE A 31 5.77 7.49 -12.06
N THR A 32 6.18 7.47 -10.80
CA THR A 32 5.39 7.97 -9.66
C THR A 32 6.30 8.71 -8.69
N SER A 33 5.72 9.40 -7.71
CA SER A 33 6.46 10.14 -6.69
C SER A 33 6.49 9.39 -5.36
N PHE A 34 7.45 9.73 -4.49
CA PHE A 34 7.49 9.21 -3.13
C PHE A 34 6.24 9.56 -2.32
N THR A 35 5.65 10.73 -2.56
CA THR A 35 4.38 11.14 -1.93
C THR A 35 3.27 10.16 -2.28
N VAL A 36 3.14 9.80 -3.57
CA VAL A 36 2.14 8.81 -4.03
C VAL A 36 2.40 7.42 -3.42
N ILE A 37 3.66 7.00 -3.30
CA ILE A 37 4.03 5.74 -2.64
C ILE A 37 3.57 5.75 -1.16
N ASN A 38 3.82 6.84 -0.43
CA ASN A 38 3.45 6.97 0.98
C ASN A 38 1.93 6.99 1.17
N GLU A 39 1.21 7.72 0.33
CA GLU A 39 -0.25 7.75 0.33
C GLU A 39 -0.84 6.37 0.02
N THR A 40 -0.30 5.69 -1.01
CA THR A 40 -0.71 4.33 -1.36
C THR A 40 -0.50 3.38 -0.19
N LEU A 41 0.67 3.44 0.46
CA LEU A 41 0.95 2.62 1.65
C LEU A 41 -0.03 2.92 2.79
N TYR A 42 -0.36 4.19 3.02
CA TYR A 42 -1.32 4.61 4.04
C TYR A 42 -2.70 4.02 3.77
N VAL A 43 -3.22 4.18 2.55
CA VAL A 43 -4.57 3.72 2.16
C VAL A 43 -4.65 2.19 2.19
N VAL A 44 -3.63 1.49 1.68
CA VAL A 44 -3.57 0.03 1.72
C VAL A 44 -3.53 -0.47 3.17
N SER A 45 -2.70 0.14 4.01
CA SER A 45 -2.59 -0.23 5.44
C SER A 45 -3.91 0.01 6.18
N ARG A 46 -4.61 1.12 5.89
CA ARG A 46 -5.97 1.38 6.40
C ARG A 46 -6.94 0.27 6.01
N LYS A 47 -6.89 -0.18 4.75
CA LYS A 47 -7.80 -1.22 4.26
C LYS A 47 -7.53 -2.57 4.91
N ILE A 48 -6.27 -2.89 5.18
CA ILE A 48 -5.86 -4.07 5.95
C ILE A 48 -6.32 -3.94 7.41
N ALA A 49 -6.11 -2.78 8.02
CA ALA A 49 -6.55 -2.50 9.39
C ALA A 49 -8.06 -2.71 9.57
N GLU A 50 -8.85 -2.21 8.61
CA GLU A 50 -10.30 -2.42 8.55
C GLU A 50 -10.65 -3.91 8.45
N ARG A 51 -9.99 -4.67 7.57
CA ARG A 51 -10.40 -6.06 7.28
C ARG A 51 -9.85 -7.11 8.25
N LYS A 52 -8.63 -6.92 8.76
CA LYS A 52 -7.94 -7.91 9.60
C LYS A 52 -8.06 -7.63 11.09
N PHE A 53 -8.23 -6.36 11.45
CA PHE A 53 -8.22 -5.91 12.84
C PHE A 53 -9.53 -5.20 13.24
N ASP A 54 -10.49 -5.09 12.32
CA ASP A 54 -11.76 -4.34 12.47
C ASP A 54 -11.54 -2.87 12.91
N ILE A 55 -10.41 -2.28 12.52
CA ILE A 55 -10.06 -0.88 12.84
C ILE A 55 -10.61 0.05 11.75
N ARG A 56 -11.90 0.36 11.83
CA ARG A 56 -12.58 1.24 10.86
C ARG A 56 -12.30 2.72 11.10
N SER A 57 -12.19 3.12 12.36
CA SER A 57 -11.97 4.52 12.77
C SER A 57 -10.58 5.03 12.35
N TYR A 58 -10.54 6.21 11.73
CA TYR A 58 -9.29 6.90 11.37
C TYR A 58 -8.43 7.20 12.61
N ARG A 59 -9.08 7.61 13.71
CA ARG A 59 -8.41 7.85 15.00
C ARG A 59 -7.73 6.59 15.50
N ARG A 60 -8.46 5.47 15.58
CA ARG A 60 -7.93 4.18 16.05
C ARG A 60 -6.81 3.64 15.16
N PHE A 61 -6.90 3.86 13.85
CA PHE A 61 -5.80 3.51 12.95
C PHE A 61 -4.53 4.31 13.23
N ARG A 62 -4.66 5.64 13.41
CA ARG A 62 -3.52 6.48 13.76
C ARG A 62 -2.91 6.08 15.11
N GLU A 63 -3.73 5.75 16.10
CA GLU A 63 -3.28 5.23 17.39
C GLU A 63 -2.52 3.91 17.23
N PHE A 64 -3.06 2.99 16.43
CA PHE A 64 -2.41 1.71 16.15
C PHE A 64 -1.04 1.90 15.50
N VAL A 65 -0.97 2.69 14.43
CA VAL A 65 0.29 2.98 13.72
C VAL A 65 1.27 3.75 14.61
N SER A 66 0.80 4.70 15.41
CA SER A 66 1.68 5.45 16.32
C SER A 66 2.31 4.57 17.38
N GLY A 67 1.62 3.50 17.82
CA GLY A 67 2.14 2.57 18.83
C GLY A 67 2.97 1.42 18.26
N ASN A 68 2.68 0.98 17.03
CA ASN A 68 3.25 -0.27 16.47
C ASN A 68 4.00 -0.07 15.14
N GLY A 69 4.03 1.14 14.61
CA GLY A 69 4.54 1.42 13.26
C GLY A 69 3.67 0.81 12.15
N TYR A 70 4.27 0.63 10.97
CA TYR A 70 3.62 0.01 9.80
C TYR A 70 3.98 -1.47 9.63
N GLU A 71 4.85 -2.00 10.49
CA GLU A 71 5.52 -3.28 10.37
C GLU A 71 4.52 -4.44 10.22
N HIS A 72 3.46 -4.48 11.03
CA HIS A 72 2.41 -5.50 10.92
C HIS A 72 1.72 -5.49 9.55
N PHE A 73 1.51 -4.32 8.95
CA PHE A 73 0.93 -4.21 7.62
C PHE A 73 1.93 -4.65 6.55
N LEU A 74 3.21 -4.25 6.68
CA LEU A 74 4.27 -4.63 5.75
C LEU A 74 4.50 -6.15 5.75
N GLU A 75 4.46 -6.79 6.92
CA GLU A 75 4.56 -8.25 7.05
C GLU A 75 3.39 -8.97 6.39
N LEU A 76 2.17 -8.50 6.64
CA LEU A 76 0.97 -9.03 6.00
C LEU A 76 1.06 -8.88 4.47
N LEU A 77 1.51 -7.73 3.99
CA LEU A 77 1.72 -7.48 2.56
C LEU A 77 2.88 -8.29 1.95
N ARG A 78 3.86 -8.73 2.74
CA ARG A 78 4.93 -9.62 2.27
C ARG A 78 4.50 -11.08 2.23
N SER A 79 3.65 -11.49 3.17
CA SER A 79 3.36 -12.90 3.44
C SER A 79 2.50 -13.62 2.38
N ASN A 80 2.12 -12.96 1.28
CA ASN A 80 1.17 -13.44 0.26
C ASN A 80 -0.24 -13.87 0.79
N ASN A 81 -0.39 -14.10 2.09
CA ASN A 81 -1.61 -14.59 2.76
C ASN A 81 -2.69 -13.50 2.98
N CYS A 82 -2.36 -12.24 2.66
CA CYS A 82 -3.27 -11.11 2.81
C CYS A 82 -3.88 -10.66 1.46
N PHE A 83 -3.86 -11.51 0.43
CA PHE A 83 -4.22 -11.10 -0.93
C PHE A 83 -5.34 -11.92 -1.57
N SER A 84 -6.10 -12.70 -0.80
CA SER A 84 -7.30 -13.36 -1.36
C SER A 84 -8.33 -12.37 -1.94
N TRP A 85 -8.24 -11.09 -1.58
CA TRP A 85 -9.04 -9.99 -2.15
C TRP A 85 -8.30 -9.14 -3.17
N VAL A 86 -7.02 -9.39 -3.40
CA VAL A 86 -6.27 -8.77 -4.50
C VAL A 86 -6.28 -9.78 -5.63
N LYS A 87 -7.20 -9.61 -6.57
CA LYS A 87 -7.46 -10.58 -7.63
C LYS A 87 -6.42 -10.58 -8.75
N ASN A 88 -5.54 -9.58 -8.80
CA ASN A 88 -4.53 -9.45 -9.84
C ASN A 88 -3.13 -9.86 -9.31
N PRO A 89 -2.52 -10.95 -9.82
CA PRO A 89 -1.19 -11.42 -9.40
C PRO A 89 -0.08 -10.36 -9.57
N SER A 90 -0.21 -9.46 -10.55
CA SER A 90 0.74 -8.39 -10.82
C SER A 90 0.76 -7.31 -9.73
N CYS A 91 -0.31 -7.21 -8.92
CA CYS A 91 -0.36 -6.35 -7.74
C CYS A 91 0.71 -6.66 -6.71
N LEU A 92 1.13 -7.93 -6.60
CA LEU A 92 2.16 -8.34 -5.65
C LEU A 92 3.52 -7.71 -5.96
N ALA A 93 3.85 -7.53 -7.24
CA ALA A 93 5.11 -6.90 -7.66
C ALA A 93 5.11 -5.40 -7.30
N LEU A 94 4.01 -4.69 -7.57
CA LEU A 94 3.88 -3.27 -7.24
C LEU A 94 3.84 -3.03 -5.73
N LEU A 95 3.13 -3.87 -4.97
CA LEU A 95 3.15 -3.84 -3.50
C LEU A 95 4.55 -4.09 -2.95
N LYS A 96 5.30 -5.05 -3.50
CA LYS A 96 6.70 -5.28 -3.12
C LYS A 96 7.58 -4.08 -3.40
N LEU A 97 7.39 -3.38 -4.52
CA LEU A 97 8.07 -2.12 -4.83
C LEU A 97 7.70 -1.03 -3.82
N THR A 98 6.41 -0.79 -3.55
CA THR A 98 5.94 0.18 -2.56
C THR A 98 6.51 -0.11 -1.16
N ILE A 99 6.58 -1.37 -0.76
CA ILE A 99 7.15 -1.81 0.53
C ILE A 99 8.68 -1.65 0.55
N HIS A 100 9.36 -2.00 -0.55
CA HIS A 100 10.82 -1.87 -0.66
C HIS A 100 11.23 -0.40 -0.56
N TYR A 101 10.60 0.47 -1.33
CA TYR A 101 10.87 1.91 -1.31
C TYR A 101 10.43 2.57 -0.01
N GLY A 102 9.25 2.22 0.53
CA GLY A 102 8.80 2.73 1.83
C GLY A 102 9.79 2.40 2.95
N LYS A 103 10.31 1.16 2.99
CA LYS A 103 11.32 0.76 4.00
C LYS A 103 12.60 1.59 3.92
N GLN A 104 13.10 1.88 2.71
CA GLN A 104 14.32 2.69 2.57
C GLN A 104 14.18 4.07 3.23
N GLU A 105 13.00 4.68 3.18
CA GLU A 105 12.74 5.97 3.83
C GLU A 105 12.60 5.82 5.35
N TYR A 106 11.83 4.85 5.86
CA TYR A 106 11.72 4.64 7.32
C TYR A 106 13.06 4.29 7.98
N THR A 107 13.96 3.63 7.26
CA THR A 107 15.32 3.34 7.77
C THR A 107 16.21 4.59 7.78
N LYS A 108 15.96 5.57 6.89
CA LYS A 108 16.67 6.87 6.87
C LYS A 108 16.16 7.84 7.93
N ILE A 109 14.88 7.73 8.32
CA ILE A 109 14.25 8.58 9.36
C ILE A 109 14.54 8.04 10.77
N GLY A 110 15.52 7.14 10.93
CA GLY A 110 16.00 6.63 12.22
C GLY A 110 16.54 7.72 13.14
N LYS A 111 15.65 8.48 13.77
CA LYS A 111 15.86 9.00 15.12
C LYS A 111 15.71 7.81 16.07
N SER A 112 16.77 7.59 16.84
CA SER A 112 16.81 6.70 18.00
C SER A 112 15.59 6.91 18.92
N PRO A 113 15.08 5.85 19.58
CA PRO A 113 14.11 6.03 20.65
C PRO A 113 14.78 6.83 21.78
N THR A 114 14.20 7.98 22.08
CA THR A 114 14.42 8.75 23.32
C THR A 114 13.08 9.03 23.94
#